data_AF-B8KHR7-F1
#
_entry.id   AF-B8KHR7-F1
#
_cell.length_a   1.000
_cell.length_b   1.000
_cell.length_c   1.000
_cell.angle_alpha   90.00
_cell.angle_beta   90.00
_cell.angle_gamma   90.00
#
_symmetry.space_group_name_H-M   'P 1'
#
loop_
_entity.id
_entity.type
_entity.pdbx_description
1 polymer ?
#
loop_
_entity_poly.entity_id
_entity_poly.type
_entity_poly.pdbx_seq_one_letter_code
_entity_poly.pdbx_strand_id
1 'polypeptide(L)'
;MLQGGVDHFDAAQNGDAVLQPATYGEDGRPAQFPIGSYSSDFYAQRLIKYLDEEDESDRPFFAYLAFTAPHWPLQAPKALITKYQDQYDAGHEALRLERLQRMRELGLLNESSLGANLAALDDWTPLSDEQRKTQSRKMEIYAAMVDSLDQNVGRVLDHLRSSGEYDNTVVIFLSDNGAEGIAPQALIARSSKATSPEYKAQVLAAIAAGNSDLSKMGSTESFIAYGNQWAQAAMAPFHKSKGEIEDGGVRVPAFVWGRDIQGQRIVDSLLSVRDVMPTVLDIAEARTPKPK
;
A
#
# COMPACT_ATOMS: atom_id res chain seq x y z
N MET A 1 -4.21 11.71 -9.27
CA MET A 1 -3.67 10.71 -8.33
C MET A 1 -3.43 11.40 -7.01
N LEU A 2 -3.85 10.78 -5.91
CA LEU A 2 -3.50 11.23 -4.57
C LEU A 2 -1.98 11.15 -4.41
N GLN A 3 -1.38 12.13 -3.75
CA GLN A 3 0.05 12.13 -3.48
C GLN A 3 0.33 11.10 -2.37
N GLY A 4 1.00 9.99 -2.70
CA GLY A 4 1.20 8.86 -1.77
C GLY A 4 2.45 8.93 -0.90
N GLY A 5 3.42 9.80 -1.20
CA GLY A 5 4.68 9.95 -0.47
C GLY A 5 4.65 10.92 0.72
N VAL A 6 3.48 11.11 1.31
CA VAL A 6 3.23 12.10 2.36
C VAL A 6 3.08 11.41 3.72
N ASP A 7 3.34 12.15 4.80
CA ASP A 7 3.18 11.68 6.17
C ASP A 7 1.80 11.04 6.39
N HIS A 8 1.71 9.95 7.15
CA HIS A 8 0.44 9.27 7.43
C HIS A 8 -0.29 9.83 8.66
N PHE A 9 0.35 10.76 9.39
CA PHE A 9 -0.18 11.48 10.53
C PHE A 9 -0.18 13.02 10.30
N ASP A 10 -0.95 13.72 11.13
CA ASP A 10 -0.79 15.16 11.46
C ASP A 10 -0.88 16.21 10.31
N ALA A 11 -0.70 17.49 10.69
CA ALA A 11 -0.93 18.72 9.94
C ALA A 11 0.11 19.08 8.86
N ALA A 12 1.24 18.36 8.76
CA ALA A 12 2.22 18.56 7.68
C ALA A 12 1.59 18.32 6.29
N GLN A 13 0.49 17.56 6.26
CA GLN A 13 -0.38 17.40 5.12
C GLN A 13 -1.12 18.68 4.69
N ASN A 14 -1.26 19.71 5.55
CA ASN A 14 -1.99 20.95 5.27
C ASN A 14 -1.07 22.15 4.94
N GLY A 15 0.18 21.91 4.53
CA GLY A 15 1.04 22.98 4.02
C GLY A 15 2.04 23.59 5.00
N ASP A 16 2.35 22.95 6.13
CA ASP A 16 3.46 23.39 6.99
C ASP A 16 4.82 22.83 6.53
N ALA A 17 5.82 23.71 6.46
CA ALA A 17 6.75 23.82 5.33
C ALA A 17 8.07 23.01 5.44
N VAL A 18 8.05 21.80 6.01
CA VAL A 18 9.27 20.97 6.09
C VAL A 18 9.08 19.56 5.51
N LEU A 19 7.85 19.06 5.43
CA LEU A 19 7.53 17.72 4.93
C LEU A 19 6.49 17.83 3.80
N GLN A 20 6.50 16.88 2.86
CA GLN A 20 5.73 16.94 1.61
C GLN A 20 4.24 17.28 1.83
N PRO A 21 3.77 18.48 1.45
CA PRO A 21 2.36 18.82 1.62
C PRO A 21 1.50 18.04 0.62
N ALA A 22 0.44 17.41 1.11
CA ALA A 22 -0.58 16.79 0.27
C ALA A 22 -1.69 17.80 -0.03
N THR A 23 -2.21 17.81 -1.25
CA THR A 23 -3.40 18.56 -1.58
C THR A 23 -4.62 17.67 -1.42
N TYR A 24 -5.50 18.04 -0.50
CA TYR A 24 -6.79 17.40 -0.33
C TYR A 24 -7.87 18.17 -1.06
N GLY A 25 -8.85 17.43 -1.59
CA GLY A 25 -10.01 17.99 -2.24
C GLY A 25 -11.27 17.22 -1.84
N GLU A 26 -12.37 17.94 -1.76
CA GLU A 26 -13.70 17.44 -1.43
C GLU A 26 -14.72 18.21 -2.27
N ASP A 27 -15.55 17.49 -3.03
CA ASP A 27 -16.55 18.07 -3.93
C ASP A 27 -16.00 19.16 -4.87
N GLY A 28 -14.79 18.91 -5.39
CA GLY A 28 -14.09 19.84 -6.29
C GLY A 28 -13.51 21.08 -5.61
N ARG A 29 -13.54 21.15 -4.27
CA ARG A 29 -12.99 22.26 -3.47
C ARG A 29 -11.77 21.79 -2.68
N PRO A 30 -10.79 22.66 -2.39
CA PRO A 30 -9.71 22.34 -1.47
C PRO A 30 -10.25 21.91 -0.10
N ALA A 31 -9.66 20.87 0.47
CA ALA A 31 -9.98 20.33 1.79
C ALA A 31 -8.73 20.27 2.67
N GLN A 32 -8.93 20.01 3.95
CA GLN A 32 -7.85 19.85 4.93
C GLN A 32 -7.87 18.44 5.52
N PHE A 33 -6.69 17.89 5.78
CA PHE A 33 -6.54 16.67 6.55
C PHE A 33 -6.68 16.97 8.05
N PRO A 34 -7.51 16.24 8.82
CA PRO A 34 -7.71 16.60 10.22
C PRO A 34 -6.47 16.29 11.09
N ILE A 35 -6.06 17.27 11.89
CA ILE A 35 -4.94 17.16 12.84
C ILE A 35 -5.17 15.98 13.80
N GLY A 36 -4.12 15.19 14.03
CA GLY A 36 -4.17 14.01 14.89
C GLY A 36 -4.85 12.78 14.26
N SER A 37 -5.29 12.84 13.00
CA SER A 37 -5.80 11.68 12.28
C SER A 37 -4.67 10.81 11.73
N TYR A 38 -5.00 9.54 11.46
CA TYR A 38 -4.18 8.61 10.71
C TYR A 38 -4.81 8.35 9.34
N SER A 39 -3.99 8.31 8.28
CA SER A 39 -4.49 8.32 6.89
C SER A 39 -5.51 7.24 6.59
N SER A 40 -5.21 5.97 6.93
CA SER A 40 -6.08 4.83 6.61
C SER A 40 -7.43 4.93 7.34
N ASP A 41 -7.40 5.38 8.60
CA ASP A 41 -8.61 5.58 9.40
C ASP A 41 -9.48 6.70 8.82
N PHE A 42 -8.84 7.80 8.44
CA PHE A 42 -9.52 8.96 7.88
C PHE A 42 -10.18 8.64 6.52
N TYR A 43 -9.47 7.95 5.62
CA TYR A 43 -10.02 7.64 4.30
C TYR A 43 -11.23 6.71 4.38
N ALA A 44 -11.17 5.66 5.21
CA ALA A 44 -12.32 4.77 5.41
C ALA A 44 -13.47 5.49 6.11
N GLN A 45 -13.19 6.29 7.15
CA GLN A 45 -14.21 7.09 7.82
C GLN A 45 -14.90 8.06 6.84
N ARG A 46 -14.13 8.72 5.97
CA ARG A 46 -14.69 9.67 5.00
C ARG A 46 -15.55 8.97 3.97
N LEU A 47 -15.12 7.81 3.46
CA LEU A 47 -15.92 7.02 2.52
C LEU A 47 -17.23 6.55 3.15
N ILE A 48 -17.20 6.00 4.37
CA ILE A 48 -18.41 5.59 5.09
C ILE A 48 -19.36 6.78 5.23
N LYS A 49 -18.84 7.95 5.61
CA LYS A 49 -19.66 9.15 5.69
C LYS A 49 -20.29 9.55 4.35
N TYR A 50 -19.58 9.39 3.22
CA TYR A 50 -20.19 9.64 1.91
C TYR A 50 -21.28 8.62 1.54
N LEU A 51 -21.11 7.36 1.95
CA LEU A 51 -22.14 6.32 1.78
C LEU A 51 -23.39 6.61 2.64
N ASP A 52 -23.20 7.16 3.85
CA ASP A 52 -24.30 7.60 4.73
C ASP A 52 -25.00 8.87 4.21
N GLU A 53 -24.25 9.76 3.55
CA GLU A 53 -24.76 11.04 3.02
C GLU A 53 -25.48 10.88 1.67
N GLU A 54 -25.61 9.66 1.13
CA GLU A 54 -26.44 9.44 -0.05
C GLU A 54 -27.92 9.75 0.26
N ASP A 55 -28.46 10.75 -0.44
CA ASP A 55 -29.91 11.01 -0.48
C ASP A 55 -30.62 9.73 -0.90
N GLU A 56 -31.73 9.38 -0.22
CA GLU A 56 -32.63 8.20 -0.33
C GLU A 56 -33.12 7.84 -1.77
N SER A 57 -32.22 7.85 -2.73
CA SER A 57 -32.42 7.50 -4.12
C SER A 57 -31.94 6.06 -4.28
N ASP A 58 -32.75 5.22 -4.95
CA ASP A 58 -32.40 3.83 -5.30
C ASP A 58 -31.26 3.76 -6.37
N ARG A 59 -30.27 4.66 -6.32
CA ARG A 59 -29.16 4.72 -7.26
C ARG A 59 -27.97 3.91 -6.72
N PRO A 60 -27.24 3.19 -7.57
CA PRO A 60 -26.01 2.51 -7.15
C PRO A 60 -24.88 3.53 -6.93
N PHE A 61 -23.93 3.17 -6.08
CA PHE A 61 -22.70 3.94 -5.85
C PHE A 61 -21.50 3.37 -6.63
N PHE A 62 -20.52 4.22 -6.91
CA PHE A 62 -19.16 3.82 -7.27
C PHE A 62 -18.20 4.37 -6.21
N ALA A 63 -17.68 3.49 -5.36
CA ALA A 63 -16.76 3.84 -4.30
C ALA A 63 -15.31 3.57 -4.71
N TYR A 64 -14.44 4.57 -4.59
CA TYR A 64 -13.00 4.43 -4.84
C TYR A 64 -12.20 4.74 -3.57
N LEU A 65 -11.77 3.69 -2.88
CA LEU A 65 -10.97 3.78 -1.65
C LEU A 65 -9.49 3.57 -1.94
N ALA A 66 -8.79 4.65 -2.29
CA ALA A 66 -7.36 4.62 -2.58
C ALA A 66 -6.54 4.98 -1.34
N PHE A 67 -6.12 3.98 -0.59
CA PHE A 67 -5.20 4.17 0.53
C PHE A 67 -3.84 4.69 0.06
N THR A 68 -3.17 5.47 0.90
CA THR A 68 -1.75 5.80 0.75
C THR A 68 -0.85 4.76 1.45
N ALA A 69 -1.36 4.04 2.44
CA ALA A 69 -0.64 2.94 3.07
C ALA A 69 -0.49 1.74 2.10
N PRO A 70 0.59 0.95 2.17
CA PRO A 70 1.73 1.06 3.10
C PRO A 70 2.93 1.79 2.46
N HIS A 71 2.69 2.87 1.72
CA HIS A 71 3.78 3.67 1.15
C HIS A 71 4.63 4.31 2.25
N TRP A 72 5.84 4.75 1.92
CA TRP A 72 6.66 5.52 2.85
C TRP A 72 6.17 6.99 2.95
N PRO A 73 6.42 7.68 4.07
CA PRO A 73 7.17 7.23 5.26
C PRO A 73 6.45 6.12 6.04
N LEU A 74 7.19 5.09 6.49
CA LEU A 74 6.58 4.01 7.26
C LEU A 74 6.17 4.51 8.64
N GLN A 75 4.86 4.58 8.86
CA GLN A 75 4.24 5.18 10.03
C GLN A 75 2.93 4.46 10.35
N ALA A 76 2.74 4.07 11.61
CA ALA A 76 1.54 3.37 12.05
C ALA A 76 1.25 3.62 13.53
N PRO A 77 0.00 3.48 13.99
CA PRO A 77 -0.35 3.57 15.40
C PRO A 77 0.52 2.64 16.25
N LYS A 78 1.08 3.17 17.35
CA LYS A 78 2.02 2.43 18.22
C LYS A 78 1.48 1.07 18.67
N ALA A 79 0.20 1.00 19.02
CA ALA A 79 -0.43 -0.25 19.46
C ALA A 79 -0.40 -1.34 18.37
N LEU A 80 -0.54 -0.96 17.10
CA LEU A 80 -0.44 -1.90 15.97
C LEU A 80 1.01 -2.32 15.75
N ILE A 81 1.98 -1.40 15.84
CA ILE A 81 3.41 -1.76 15.74
C ILE A 81 3.79 -2.79 16.80
N THR A 82 3.32 -2.61 18.05
CA THR A 82 3.60 -3.54 19.16
C THR A 82 3.09 -4.96 18.89
N LYS A 83 2.00 -5.15 18.14
CA LYS A 83 1.49 -6.49 17.76
C LYS A 83 2.52 -7.29 16.96
N TYR A 84 3.37 -6.61 16.19
CA TYR A 84 4.38 -7.22 15.32
C TYR A 84 5.77 -7.30 15.96
N GLN A 85 5.93 -6.86 17.21
CA GLN A 85 7.22 -6.84 17.88
C GLN A 85 7.94 -8.20 17.80
N ASP A 86 9.20 -8.16 17.38
CA ASP A 86 10.14 -9.28 17.26
C ASP A 86 9.74 -10.33 16.19
N GLN A 87 8.63 -10.14 15.46
CA GLN A 87 8.15 -11.12 14.46
C GLN A 87 9.08 -11.27 13.25
N TYR A 88 9.93 -10.27 12.99
CA TYR A 88 10.77 -10.20 11.79
C TYR A 88 12.27 -10.37 12.07
N ASP A 89 12.64 -10.83 13.27
CA ASP A 89 14.05 -10.96 13.70
C ASP A 89 14.86 -12.01 12.95
N ALA A 90 14.17 -12.97 12.30
CA ALA A 90 14.80 -13.95 11.42
C ALA A 90 15.28 -13.34 10.08
N GLY A 91 14.86 -12.12 9.75
CA GLY A 91 15.33 -11.38 8.58
C GLY A 91 14.57 -11.65 7.28
N HIS A 92 14.92 -10.87 6.26
CA HIS A 92 14.21 -10.83 4.98
C HIS A 92 14.33 -12.12 4.18
N GLU A 93 15.44 -12.86 4.27
CA GLU A 93 15.59 -14.13 3.56
C GLU A 93 14.70 -15.21 4.17
N ALA A 94 14.66 -15.31 5.49
CA ALA A 94 13.76 -16.22 6.19
C ALA A 94 12.30 -15.92 5.84
N LEU A 95 11.91 -14.64 5.86
CA LEU A 95 10.57 -14.22 5.45
C LEU A 95 10.29 -14.57 3.98
N ARG A 96 11.25 -14.36 3.06
CA ARG A 96 11.10 -14.70 1.64
C ARG A 96 10.80 -16.19 1.45
N LEU A 97 11.56 -17.05 2.12
CA LEU A 97 11.39 -18.50 2.06
C LEU A 97 10.04 -18.93 2.65
N GLU A 98 9.64 -18.34 3.77
CA GLU A 98 8.31 -18.57 4.36
C GLU A 98 7.19 -18.19 3.38
N ARG A 99 7.29 -17.04 2.72
CA ARG A 99 6.30 -16.58 1.73
C ARG A 99 6.23 -17.50 0.52
N LEU A 100 7.38 -17.91 -0.03
CA LEU A 100 7.43 -18.85 -1.15
C LEU A 100 6.78 -20.20 -0.78
N GLN A 101 7.08 -20.71 0.40
CA GLN A 101 6.49 -21.95 0.91
C GLN A 101 4.97 -21.78 1.10
N ARG A 102 4.53 -20.68 1.70
CA ARG A 102 3.11 -20.41 1.92
C ARG A 102 2.33 -20.23 0.62
N MET A 103 2.90 -19.52 -0.36
CA MET A 103 2.27 -19.37 -1.68
C MET A 103 2.16 -20.70 -2.42
N ARG A 104 3.13 -21.61 -2.25
CA ARG A 104 3.05 -22.99 -2.75
C ARG A 104 1.89 -23.76 -2.11
N GLU A 105 1.76 -23.70 -0.79
CA GLU A 105 0.67 -24.36 -0.05
C GLU A 105 -0.71 -23.82 -0.45
N LEU A 106 -0.79 -22.53 -0.77
CA LEU A 106 -2.02 -21.88 -1.24
C LEU A 106 -2.28 -22.09 -2.75
N GLY A 107 -1.37 -22.73 -3.49
CA GLY A 107 -1.50 -22.94 -4.93
C GLY A 107 -1.32 -21.69 -5.78
N LEU A 108 -0.74 -20.61 -5.22
CA LEU A 108 -0.52 -19.32 -5.91
C LEU A 108 0.68 -19.35 -6.86
N LEU A 109 1.58 -20.33 -6.72
CA LEU A 109 2.72 -20.54 -7.60
C LEU A 109 2.47 -21.73 -8.52
N ASN A 110 2.67 -21.53 -9.82
CA ASN A 110 2.74 -22.62 -10.80
C ASN A 110 4.18 -23.15 -10.93
N GLU A 111 4.37 -24.30 -11.57
CA GLU A 111 5.70 -24.92 -11.73
C GLU A 111 6.71 -24.00 -12.43
N SER A 112 6.26 -23.16 -13.38
CA SER A 112 7.13 -22.20 -14.06
C SER A 112 7.63 -21.07 -13.15
N SER A 113 6.92 -20.78 -12.06
CA SER A 113 7.35 -19.81 -11.04
C SER A 113 8.48 -20.33 -10.14
N LEU A 114 8.74 -21.64 -10.14
CA LEU A 114 9.75 -22.30 -9.29
C LEU A 114 11.18 -22.22 -9.86
N GLY A 115 11.33 -21.92 -11.13
CA GLY A 115 12.64 -21.73 -11.80
C GLY A 115 13.16 -20.30 -11.78
N ALA A 116 12.52 -19.40 -11.03
CA ALA A 116 12.84 -17.99 -11.06
C ALA A 116 14.23 -17.69 -10.45
N ASN A 117 14.99 -16.85 -11.15
CA ASN A 117 16.27 -16.34 -10.65
C ASN A 117 15.99 -15.26 -9.58
N LEU A 118 15.91 -15.70 -8.32
CA LEU A 118 15.67 -14.81 -7.20
C LEU A 118 16.79 -13.78 -7.07
N ALA A 119 16.45 -12.53 -6.78
CA ALA A 119 17.44 -11.52 -6.47
C ALA A 119 18.33 -11.97 -5.30
N ALA A 120 19.64 -11.74 -5.41
CA ALA A 120 20.54 -11.93 -4.29
C ALA A 120 20.19 -10.92 -3.19
N LEU A 121 19.99 -11.41 -1.97
CA LEU A 121 19.76 -10.58 -0.80
C LEU A 121 21.04 -10.48 0.03
N ASP A 122 21.19 -9.40 0.80
CA ASP A 122 22.33 -9.22 1.70
C ASP A 122 22.29 -10.29 2.81
N ASP A 123 23.44 -10.74 3.32
CA ASP A 123 23.44 -11.67 4.44
C ASP A 123 22.98 -10.96 5.73
N TRP A 124 21.97 -11.53 6.39
CA TRP A 124 21.43 -11.04 7.66
C TRP A 124 22.38 -11.33 8.84
N THR A 125 23.19 -12.39 8.73
CA THR A 125 24.08 -12.90 9.79
C THR A 125 25.13 -11.88 10.27
N PRO A 126 25.87 -11.17 9.40
CA PRO A 126 26.92 -10.24 9.82
C PRO A 126 26.40 -8.92 10.42
N LEU A 127 25.10 -8.65 10.38
CA LEU A 127 24.54 -7.43 10.98
C LEU A 127 24.79 -7.41 12.50
N SER A 128 24.95 -6.21 13.09
CA SER A 128 24.92 -6.06 14.54
C SER A 128 23.50 -6.24 15.09
N ASP A 129 23.36 -6.43 16.41
CA ASP A 129 22.03 -6.50 17.05
C ASP A 129 21.21 -5.24 16.83
N GLU A 130 21.85 -4.07 16.85
CA GLU A 130 21.21 -2.78 16.59
C GLU A 130 20.73 -2.66 15.14
N GLN A 131 21.55 -3.11 14.18
CA GLN A 131 21.19 -3.14 12.77
C GLN A 131 20.01 -4.09 12.51
N ARG A 132 20.04 -5.30 13.10
CA ARG A 132 18.92 -6.25 13.01
C ARG A 132 17.63 -5.66 13.58
N LYS A 133 17.67 -5.11 14.80
CA LYS A 133 16.50 -4.47 15.43
C LYS A 133 15.93 -3.34 14.59
N THR A 134 16.79 -2.53 13.97
CA THR A 134 16.37 -1.45 13.06
C THR A 134 15.69 -2.00 11.81
N GLN A 135 16.22 -3.08 11.22
CA GLN A 135 15.63 -3.72 10.04
C GLN A 135 14.32 -4.44 10.36
N SER A 136 14.24 -5.18 11.47
CA SER A 136 13.00 -5.78 11.97
C SER A 136 11.94 -4.70 12.19
N ARG A 137 12.27 -3.63 12.91
CA ARG A 137 11.34 -2.53 13.19
C ARG A 137 10.72 -1.92 11.93
N LYS A 138 11.49 -1.77 10.85
CA LYS A 138 10.94 -1.29 9.56
C LYS A 138 9.84 -2.21 9.05
N MET A 139 10.06 -3.53 9.10
CA MET A 139 9.08 -4.52 8.66
C MET A 139 7.89 -4.63 9.61
N GLU A 140 8.10 -4.47 10.92
CA GLU A 140 7.02 -4.39 11.93
C GLU A 140 6.07 -3.23 11.65
N ILE A 141 6.62 -2.05 11.36
CA ILE A 141 5.81 -0.87 11.03
C ILE A 141 5.07 -1.08 9.71
N TYR A 142 5.76 -1.61 8.68
CA TYR A 142 5.11 -1.94 7.41
C TYR A 142 3.93 -2.90 7.61
N ALA A 143 4.11 -3.96 8.40
CA ALA A 143 3.06 -4.91 8.72
C ALA A 143 1.90 -4.25 9.47
N ALA A 144 2.19 -3.35 10.43
CA ALA A 144 1.18 -2.57 11.13
C ALA A 144 0.39 -1.63 10.21
N MET A 145 1.01 -1.06 9.18
CA MET A 145 0.31 -0.24 8.17
C MET A 145 -0.65 -1.10 7.33
N VAL A 146 -0.22 -2.29 6.91
CA VAL A 146 -1.07 -3.23 6.17
C VAL A 146 -2.22 -3.73 7.05
N ASP A 147 -1.97 -4.01 8.32
CA ASP A 147 -3.00 -4.39 9.31
C ASP A 147 -4.03 -3.27 9.50
N SER A 148 -3.59 -2.01 9.65
CA SER A 148 -4.51 -0.88 9.73
C SER A 148 -5.32 -0.71 8.45
N LEU A 149 -4.72 -0.88 7.28
CA LEU A 149 -5.43 -0.85 6.00
C LEU A 149 -6.52 -1.93 5.96
N ASP A 150 -6.19 -3.17 6.31
CA ASP A 150 -7.13 -4.30 6.32
C ASP A 150 -8.29 -4.08 7.30
N GLN A 151 -8.00 -3.61 8.52
CA GLN A 151 -9.03 -3.25 9.50
C GLN A 151 -9.98 -2.18 8.95
N ASN A 152 -9.46 -1.19 8.22
CA ASN A 152 -10.27 -0.13 7.62
C ASN A 152 -11.07 -0.59 6.41
N VAL A 153 -10.56 -1.53 5.61
CA VAL A 153 -11.38 -2.25 4.62
C VAL A 153 -12.51 -3.00 5.33
N GLY A 154 -12.21 -3.71 6.42
CA GLY A 154 -13.19 -4.40 7.26
C GLY A 154 -14.31 -3.47 7.72
N ARG A 155 -13.98 -2.27 8.23
CA ARG A 155 -14.96 -1.26 8.66
C ARG A 155 -15.91 -0.82 7.53
N VAL A 156 -15.41 -0.64 6.31
CA VAL A 156 -16.25 -0.29 5.15
C VAL A 156 -17.18 -1.46 4.79
N LEU A 157 -16.65 -2.69 4.77
CA LEU A 157 -17.47 -3.88 4.47
C LEU A 157 -18.53 -4.13 5.56
N ASP A 158 -18.20 -3.92 6.83
CA ASP A 158 -19.14 -4.02 7.95
C ASP A 158 -20.24 -2.96 7.85
N HIS A 159 -19.89 -1.74 7.44
CA HIS A 159 -20.87 -0.70 7.16
C HIS A 159 -21.83 -1.12 6.05
N LEU A 160 -21.32 -1.62 4.91
CA LEU A 160 -22.15 -2.16 3.82
C LEU A 160 -23.06 -3.31 4.27
N ARG A 161 -22.60 -4.16 5.20
CA ARG A 161 -23.44 -5.24 5.77
C ARG A 161 -24.56 -4.65 6.61
N SER A 162 -24.25 -3.64 7.42
CA SER A 162 -25.23 -3.00 8.30
C SER A 162 -26.29 -2.20 7.54
N SER A 163 -25.92 -1.63 6.38
CA SER A 163 -26.86 -0.92 5.50
C SER A 163 -27.65 -1.85 4.56
N GLY A 164 -27.23 -3.12 4.42
CA GLY A 164 -27.86 -4.10 3.52
C GLY A 164 -27.31 -4.10 2.10
N GLU A 165 -26.33 -3.24 1.79
CA GLU A 165 -25.74 -3.08 0.45
C GLU A 165 -24.62 -4.10 0.14
N TYR A 166 -24.12 -4.82 1.14
CA TYR A 166 -22.97 -5.73 0.99
C TYR A 166 -23.17 -6.79 -0.09
N ASP A 167 -24.34 -7.46 -0.12
CA ASP A 167 -24.61 -8.54 -1.07
C ASP A 167 -24.80 -8.04 -2.51
N ASN A 168 -25.07 -6.75 -2.70
CA ASN A 168 -25.19 -6.10 -4.01
C ASN A 168 -23.92 -5.34 -4.41
N THR A 169 -22.84 -5.46 -3.63
CA THR A 169 -21.57 -4.77 -3.90
C THR A 169 -20.55 -5.72 -4.55
N VAL A 170 -19.93 -5.29 -5.64
CA VAL A 170 -18.73 -5.92 -6.19
C VAL A 170 -17.49 -5.20 -5.64
N VAL A 171 -16.60 -5.94 -4.99
CA VAL A 171 -15.36 -5.45 -4.43
C VAL A 171 -14.19 -5.86 -5.33
N ILE A 172 -13.41 -4.89 -5.78
CA ILE A 172 -12.16 -5.10 -6.51
C ILE A 172 -11.02 -4.52 -5.65
N PHE A 173 -10.07 -5.36 -5.25
CA PHE A 173 -8.87 -4.95 -4.52
C PHE A 173 -7.64 -5.23 -5.37
N LEU A 174 -6.69 -4.30 -5.38
CA LEU A 174 -5.38 -4.45 -6.01
C LEU A 174 -4.36 -3.49 -5.40
N SER A 175 -3.08 -3.87 -5.42
CA SER A 175 -1.97 -2.90 -5.27
C SER A 175 -1.78 -2.10 -6.56
N ASP A 176 -1.25 -0.88 -6.46
CA ASP A 176 -1.03 0.01 -7.62
C ASP A 176 0.27 -0.31 -8.39
N ASN A 177 1.22 -0.98 -7.74
CA ASN A 177 2.48 -1.50 -8.29
C ASN A 177 3.09 -2.56 -7.37
N GLY A 178 4.22 -3.14 -7.78
CA GLY A 178 5.02 -4.04 -6.95
C GLY A 178 5.58 -3.35 -5.69
N ALA A 179 6.18 -4.14 -4.80
CA ALA A 179 6.71 -3.66 -3.53
C ALA A 179 7.77 -2.56 -3.72
N GLU A 180 7.79 -1.54 -2.86
CA GLU A 180 8.74 -0.42 -2.99
C GLU A 180 10.17 -0.81 -2.57
N GLY A 181 11.09 -0.96 -3.51
CA GLY A 181 12.48 -1.32 -3.19
C GLY A 181 13.41 -0.14 -2.93
N ILE A 182 12.98 1.09 -3.22
CA ILE A 182 13.93 2.22 -3.30
C ILE A 182 14.53 2.55 -1.93
N ALA A 183 15.86 2.59 -1.88
CA ALA A 183 16.55 3.28 -0.80
C ALA A 183 16.28 4.77 -0.96
N PRO A 184 15.82 5.50 0.07
CA PRO A 184 15.46 6.90 -0.10
C PRO A 184 16.59 7.79 -0.66
N GLN A 185 17.86 7.46 -0.41
CA GLN A 185 19.02 8.15 -1.00
C GLN A 185 19.15 7.90 -2.52
N ALA A 186 18.64 6.78 -3.03
CA ALA A 186 18.62 6.46 -4.46
C ALA A 186 17.58 7.28 -5.24
N LEU A 187 16.67 8.01 -4.56
CA LEU A 187 15.77 8.97 -5.22
C LEU A 187 16.54 10.07 -5.96
N ILE A 188 17.76 10.41 -5.49
CA ILE A 188 18.64 11.39 -6.14
C ILE A 188 18.99 10.95 -7.56
N ALA A 189 19.30 9.66 -7.72
CA ALA A 189 19.77 9.08 -8.98
C ALA A 189 18.66 8.91 -10.03
N ARG A 190 17.37 9.01 -9.66
CA ARG A 190 16.26 8.90 -10.63
C ARG A 190 16.28 10.07 -11.61
N SER A 191 16.50 9.83 -12.90
CA SER A 191 16.45 10.87 -13.94
C SER A 191 15.03 11.21 -14.43
N SER A 192 13.99 10.66 -13.79
CA SER A 192 12.60 10.84 -14.20
C SER A 192 12.17 12.30 -14.17
N LYS A 193 11.59 12.78 -15.28
CA LYS A 193 10.95 14.10 -15.35
C LYS A 193 9.72 14.23 -14.44
N ALA A 194 9.13 13.10 -14.02
CA ALA A 194 8.01 13.09 -13.08
C ALA A 194 8.45 13.36 -11.63
N THR A 195 9.76 13.40 -11.36
CA THR A 195 10.32 13.68 -10.03
C THR A 195 11.24 14.89 -10.13
N SER A 196 10.69 16.09 -9.89
CA SER A 196 11.45 17.34 -10.05
C SER A 196 12.64 17.44 -9.07
N PRO A 197 13.68 18.23 -9.39
CA PRO A 197 14.78 18.49 -8.46
C PRO A 197 14.32 19.03 -7.11
N GLU A 198 13.30 19.89 -7.09
CA GLU A 198 12.72 20.48 -5.88
C GLU A 198 12.07 19.41 -5.02
N TYR A 199 11.28 18.52 -5.62
CA TYR A 199 10.66 17.40 -4.92
C TYR A 199 11.72 16.49 -4.27
N LYS A 200 12.79 16.16 -5.00
CA LYS A 200 13.89 15.35 -4.44
C LYS A 200 14.54 16.03 -3.24
N ALA A 201 14.82 17.33 -3.34
CA ALA A 201 15.42 18.09 -2.24
C ALA A 201 14.52 18.07 -0.99
N GLN A 202 13.21 18.20 -1.16
CA GLN A 202 12.24 18.11 -0.07
C GLN A 202 12.23 16.71 0.57
N VAL A 203 12.21 15.64 -0.23
CA VAL A 203 12.25 14.27 0.30
C VAL A 203 13.52 14.02 1.11
N LEU A 204 14.68 14.47 0.62
CA LEU A 204 15.95 14.32 1.34
C LEU A 204 15.99 15.11 2.64
N ALA A 205 15.44 16.33 2.64
CA ALA A 205 15.33 17.13 3.85
C ALA A 205 14.44 16.43 4.88
N ALA A 206 13.32 15.85 4.45
CA ALA A 206 12.42 15.07 5.31
C ALA A 206 13.12 13.86 5.94
N ILE A 207 13.87 13.09 5.14
CA ILE A 207 14.64 11.93 5.64
C ILE A 207 15.71 12.38 6.63
N ALA A 208 16.40 13.49 6.34
CA ALA A 208 17.46 14.00 7.21
C ALA A 208 16.92 14.58 8.53
N ALA A 209 15.71 15.15 8.52
CA ALA A 209 15.03 15.66 9.70
C ALA A 209 14.33 14.57 10.51
N GLY A 210 13.99 13.44 9.88
CA GLY A 210 13.31 12.32 10.53
C GLY A 210 14.16 11.68 11.63
N ASN A 211 13.52 11.41 12.76
CA ASN A 211 14.12 10.73 13.88
C ASN A 211 14.36 9.24 13.55
N SER A 212 15.63 8.83 13.59
CA SER A 212 16.06 7.46 13.32
C SER A 212 16.23 6.62 14.58
N ASP A 213 15.99 7.16 15.77
CA ASP A 213 16.02 6.41 17.03
C ASP A 213 14.99 5.28 16.98
N LEU A 214 15.41 4.07 17.35
CA LEU A 214 14.56 2.88 17.34
C LEU A 214 13.25 3.07 18.12
N SER A 215 13.26 3.90 19.18
CA SER A 215 12.07 4.18 19.98
C SER A 215 11.03 5.11 19.30
N LYS A 216 11.45 5.80 18.25
CA LYS A 216 10.66 6.81 17.51
C LYS A 216 10.24 6.34 16.12
N MET A 217 10.92 5.33 15.56
CA MET A 217 10.54 4.73 14.28
C MET A 217 9.06 4.32 14.25
N GLY A 218 8.34 4.81 13.24
CA GLY A 218 6.91 4.57 13.02
C GLY A 218 5.99 5.66 13.57
N SER A 219 6.53 6.64 14.30
CA SER A 219 5.77 7.81 14.77
C SER A 219 5.82 8.98 13.78
N THR A 220 5.07 10.04 14.10
CA THR A 220 5.10 11.37 13.47
C THR A 220 6.50 12.01 13.42
N GLU A 221 7.43 11.55 14.25
CA GLU A 221 8.79 12.07 14.30
C GLU A 221 9.72 11.40 13.29
N SER A 222 9.32 10.29 12.67
CA SER A 222 10.19 9.46 11.82
C SER A 222 9.81 9.53 10.34
N PHE A 223 10.81 9.45 9.45
CA PHE A 223 10.62 9.42 8.00
C PHE A 223 11.52 8.36 7.37
N ILE A 224 11.00 7.13 7.24
CA ILE A 224 11.80 5.95 6.88
C ILE A 224 11.13 5.08 5.80
N ALA A 225 11.93 4.27 5.11
CA ALA A 225 11.47 3.18 4.25
C ALA A 225 12.13 1.85 4.69
N TYR A 226 11.50 0.73 4.36
CA TYR A 226 12.02 -0.62 4.61
C TYR A 226 13.14 -1.08 3.66
N GLY A 227 13.18 -0.59 2.41
CA GLY A 227 14.24 -0.86 1.44
C GLY A 227 14.12 -2.18 0.67
N ASN A 228 15.06 -2.36 -0.27
CA ASN A 228 15.01 -3.41 -1.30
C ASN A 228 14.99 -4.84 -0.75
N GLN A 229 15.67 -5.13 0.36
CA GLN A 229 15.75 -6.48 0.89
C GLN A 229 14.36 -7.01 1.30
N TRP A 230 13.56 -6.19 2.01
CA TRP A 230 12.19 -6.52 2.38
C TRP A 230 11.23 -6.50 1.17
N ALA A 231 11.43 -5.57 0.23
CA ALA A 231 10.63 -5.53 -0.99
C ALA A 231 10.78 -6.81 -1.83
N GLN A 232 12.02 -7.30 -1.98
CA GLN A 232 12.29 -8.54 -2.71
C GLN A 232 11.78 -9.78 -1.99
N ALA A 233 11.72 -9.76 -0.64
CA ALA A 233 11.06 -10.81 0.12
C ALA A 233 9.54 -10.87 -0.18
N ALA A 234 8.90 -9.73 -0.42
CA ALA A 234 7.50 -9.66 -0.81
C ALA A 234 7.26 -9.99 -2.29
N MET A 235 8.18 -9.63 -3.18
CA MET A 235 8.02 -9.85 -4.63
C MET A 235 8.39 -11.24 -5.10
N ALA A 236 9.12 -12.03 -4.30
CA ALA A 236 9.47 -13.39 -4.68
C ALA A 236 8.23 -14.20 -5.10
N PRO A 237 8.29 -14.97 -6.20
CA PRO A 237 9.49 -15.31 -6.98
C PRO A 237 9.83 -14.31 -8.10
N PHE A 238 9.12 -13.19 -8.22
CA PHE A 238 9.29 -12.25 -9.29
C PHE A 238 10.55 -11.40 -9.13
N HIS A 239 11.17 -11.07 -10.27
CA HIS A 239 12.39 -10.30 -10.30
C HIS A 239 12.11 -8.80 -10.15
N LYS A 240 12.91 -8.13 -9.32
CA LYS A 240 12.85 -6.69 -9.02
C LYS A 240 11.60 -6.25 -8.22
N SER A 241 11.27 -4.96 -8.32
CA SER A 241 10.38 -4.24 -7.43
C SER A 241 9.79 -3.01 -8.16
N LYS A 242 8.99 -2.20 -7.47
CA LYS A 242 8.42 -0.95 -7.99
C LYS A 242 9.40 -0.10 -8.82
N GLY A 243 8.88 0.44 -9.93
CA GLY A 243 9.63 1.32 -10.83
C GLY A 243 10.37 0.58 -11.95
N GLU A 244 10.34 -0.74 -11.93
CA GLU A 244 10.90 -1.63 -12.95
C GLU A 244 9.79 -2.24 -13.81
N ILE A 245 10.13 -2.72 -15.00
CA ILE A 245 9.16 -3.29 -15.96
C ILE A 245 9.03 -4.82 -15.87
N GLU A 246 9.92 -5.49 -15.14
CA GLU A 246 9.79 -6.93 -14.86
C GLU A 246 8.65 -7.21 -13.88
N ASP A 247 8.27 -8.49 -13.76
CA ASP A 247 7.14 -8.96 -12.94
C ASP A 247 7.15 -8.40 -11.51
N GLY A 248 8.31 -8.23 -10.87
CA GLY A 248 8.39 -7.67 -9.52
C GLY A 248 7.98 -6.20 -9.43
N GLY A 249 7.96 -5.47 -10.55
CA GLY A 249 7.48 -4.09 -10.61
C GLY A 249 6.01 -3.94 -11.01
N VAL A 250 5.47 -4.90 -11.78
CA VAL A 250 4.15 -4.77 -12.44
C VAL A 250 3.12 -5.83 -12.07
N ARG A 251 3.55 -6.99 -11.55
CA ARG A 251 2.64 -8.05 -11.10
C ARG A 251 2.29 -7.80 -9.63
N VAL A 252 0.99 -7.67 -9.36
CA VAL A 252 0.46 -7.26 -8.05
C VAL A 252 -0.57 -8.25 -7.53
N PRO A 253 -0.77 -8.37 -6.21
CA PRO A 253 -1.93 -9.06 -5.68
C PRO A 253 -3.20 -8.30 -6.09
N ALA A 254 -4.18 -9.05 -6.58
CA ALA A 254 -5.52 -8.55 -6.85
C ALA A 254 -6.55 -9.65 -6.58
N PHE A 255 -7.72 -9.26 -6.08
CA PHE A 255 -8.86 -10.16 -5.93
C PHE A 255 -10.17 -9.42 -6.18
N VAL A 256 -11.17 -10.20 -6.60
CA VAL A 256 -12.53 -9.71 -6.83
C VAL A 256 -13.49 -10.55 -6.02
N TRP A 257 -14.43 -9.90 -5.35
CA TRP A 257 -15.48 -10.53 -4.57
C TRP A 257 -16.84 -9.91 -4.92
N GLY A 258 -17.90 -10.72 -4.88
CA GLY A 258 -19.29 -10.29 -5.07
C GLY A 258 -20.21 -11.51 -5.17
N ARG A 259 -21.51 -11.32 -4.96
CA ARG A 259 -22.50 -12.41 -4.87
C ARG A 259 -22.48 -13.38 -6.05
N ASP A 260 -22.39 -12.84 -7.27
CA ASP A 260 -22.49 -13.61 -8.51
C ASP A 260 -21.11 -13.99 -9.10
N ILE A 261 -20.03 -13.79 -8.31
CA ILE A 261 -18.67 -14.17 -8.69
C ILE A 261 -18.32 -15.50 -8.02
N GLN A 262 -17.96 -16.50 -8.83
CA GLN A 262 -17.45 -17.77 -8.31
C GLN A 262 -16.11 -17.54 -7.58
N GLY A 263 -16.15 -17.63 -6.25
CA GLY A 263 -15.00 -17.49 -5.37
C GLY A 263 -14.12 -18.75 -5.29
N GLN A 264 -13.14 -18.70 -4.39
CA GLN A 264 -12.19 -19.80 -4.08
C GLN A 264 -11.46 -20.36 -5.31
N ARG A 265 -11.22 -19.51 -6.31
CA ARG A 265 -10.47 -19.87 -7.51
C ARG A 265 -9.26 -18.96 -7.66
N ILE A 266 -8.18 -19.52 -8.20
CA ILE A 266 -7.01 -18.79 -8.62
C ILE A 266 -7.12 -18.62 -10.14
N VAL A 267 -7.01 -17.39 -10.61
CA VAL A 267 -7.01 -17.06 -12.04
C VAL A 267 -5.57 -16.76 -12.44
N ASP A 268 -5.02 -17.59 -13.31
CA ASP A 268 -3.64 -17.48 -13.83
C ASP A 268 -3.57 -16.85 -15.23
N SER A 269 -4.74 -16.49 -15.79
CA SER A 269 -4.84 -15.74 -17.04
C SER A 269 -4.25 -14.34 -16.88
N LEU A 270 -3.63 -13.83 -17.95
CA LEU A 270 -3.08 -12.49 -17.97
C LEU A 270 -4.20 -11.45 -17.87
N LEU A 271 -4.11 -10.58 -16.88
CA LEU A 271 -5.02 -9.47 -16.63
C LEU A 271 -4.23 -8.17 -16.42
N SER A 272 -4.88 -7.05 -16.68
CA SER A 272 -4.31 -5.70 -16.59
C SER A 272 -5.28 -4.78 -15.85
N VAL A 273 -4.75 -3.76 -15.15
CA VAL A 273 -5.59 -2.70 -14.54
C VAL A 273 -6.49 -2.01 -15.57
N ARG A 274 -6.12 -2.07 -16.86
CA ARG A 274 -6.92 -1.55 -17.98
C ARG A 274 -8.25 -2.30 -18.16
N ASP A 275 -8.35 -3.52 -17.65
CA ASP A 275 -9.54 -4.35 -17.75
C ASP A 275 -10.59 -4.01 -16.68
N VAL A 276 -10.21 -3.25 -15.64
CA VAL A 276 -11.12 -2.84 -14.56
C VAL A 276 -12.26 -1.95 -15.08
N MET A 277 -11.93 -0.93 -15.88
CA MET A 277 -12.93 0.01 -16.40
C MET A 277 -13.99 -0.65 -17.29
N PRO A 278 -13.64 -1.42 -18.35
CA PRO A 278 -14.66 -2.11 -19.14
C PRO A 278 -15.46 -3.11 -18.29
N THR A 279 -14.83 -3.81 -17.33
CA THR A 279 -15.55 -4.72 -16.42
C THR A 279 -16.59 -3.99 -15.57
N VAL A 280 -16.24 -2.83 -14.99
CA VAL A 280 -17.17 -2.02 -14.18
C VAL A 280 -18.32 -1.48 -15.04
N LEU A 281 -18.04 -1.06 -16.28
CA LEU A 281 -19.08 -0.64 -17.21
C LEU A 281 -20.03 -1.78 -17.57
N ASP A 282 -19.50 -2.98 -17.82
CA ASP A 282 -20.31 -4.16 -18.12
C ASP A 282 -21.22 -4.53 -16.92
N ILE A 283 -20.69 -4.49 -15.68
CA ILE A 283 -21.48 -4.71 -14.45
C ILE A 283 -22.59 -3.66 -14.30
N ALA A 284 -22.30 -2.41 -14.64
CA ALA A 284 -23.24 -1.30 -14.56
C ALA A 284 -24.21 -1.21 -15.75
N GLU A 285 -24.14 -2.15 -16.71
CA GLU A 285 -24.86 -2.11 -17.99
C GLU A 285 -24.67 -0.78 -18.76
N ALA A 286 -23.50 -0.16 -18.57
CA ALA A 286 -23.15 1.14 -19.12
C ALA A 286 -22.38 1.00 -20.44
N ARG A 287 -22.53 1.98 -21.35
CA ARG A 287 -21.82 1.97 -22.63
C ARG A 287 -20.36 2.37 -22.47
N THR A 288 -19.45 1.63 -23.10
CA THR A 288 -18.07 2.05 -23.29
C THR A 288 -18.01 3.36 -24.10
N PRO A 289 -17.42 4.44 -23.57
CA PRO A 289 -17.20 5.66 -24.33
C PRO A 289 -16.38 5.35 -25.57
N LYS A 290 -16.76 5.92 -26.73
CA LYS A 290 -15.92 5.86 -27.91
C LYS A 290 -14.58 6.58 -27.60
N PRO A 291 -13.42 6.03 -28.00
CA PRO A 291 -12.17 6.75 -27.89
C PRO A 291 -12.31 8.12 -28.56
N LYS A 292 -11.87 9.17 -27.87
CA LYS A 292 -11.71 10.50 -28.48
C LYS A 292 -10.51 10.50 -29.42
#